data_AF-A0A2H1VVN1-F1
#
_entry.id   AF-A0A2H1VVN1-F1
#
_cell.length_a   1.000
_cell.length_b   1.000
_cell.length_c   1.000
_cell.angle_alpha   90.00
_cell.angle_beta   90.00
_cell.angle_gamma   90.00
#
_symmetry.space_group_name_H-M   'P 1'
#
loop_
_entity.id
_entity.type
_entity.pdbx_description
1 polymer ?
#
loop_
_entity_poly.entity_id
_entity_poly.type
_entity_poly.pdbx_seq_one_letter_code
_entity_poly.pdbx_strand_id
1 'polypeptide(L)'
;MQSIKIILNSFFSMHTILWLNLVFGYYFKFTNSLFVNLLVKLYCVSCCGVIIAYTILIDDPTFDTSFSGTLYDAALVTEIFANVLLTIINEERILRKFSLDLTSEFPSIKQHYFVFYLTIVVLCLLKCCSIFMVDIEKFTSIDLFMNIFTFYAFCCGRSTFICVADCYLNIIHVLCKSLNEQLEKNNLKDTEKVDCVKHFLSSYVKISNNTFSTITVIRLKTITAFVSEFIKSIFIVYYFNSCTRVNLAFIAPWIFEIFLSLFSLFIPLIVMEVAALYIDDVKKQLSIQLLTYEDNNLHDALHDAFDYIDSSYFRYTLWNNVPLNLTLVLSFINLCTSYIIALLQFTY
;
A
#
# COMPACT_ATOMS: atom_id res chain seq x y z
N MET A 1 2.72 -29.97 -15.00
CA MET A 1 2.68 -29.26 -13.70
C MET A 1 3.88 -28.32 -13.49
N GLN A 2 5.13 -28.74 -13.80
CA GLN A 2 6.31 -27.85 -13.67
C GLN A 2 6.26 -26.59 -14.55
N SER A 3 5.82 -26.69 -15.82
CA SER A 3 5.73 -25.52 -16.71
C SER A 3 4.73 -24.46 -16.22
N ILE A 4 3.61 -24.89 -15.62
CA ILE A 4 2.61 -23.98 -15.03
C ILE A 4 3.22 -23.22 -13.83
N LYS A 5 4.03 -23.89 -13.01
CA LYS A 5 4.71 -23.26 -11.87
C LYS A 5 5.74 -22.21 -12.32
N ILE A 6 6.45 -22.46 -13.42
CA ILE A 6 7.40 -21.49 -14.00
C ILE A 6 6.66 -20.26 -14.52
N ILE A 7 5.56 -20.46 -15.25
CA ILE A 7 4.73 -19.37 -15.77
C ILE A 7 4.15 -18.54 -14.62
N LEU A 8 3.54 -19.19 -13.61
CA LEU A 8 3.02 -18.50 -12.42
C LEU A 8 4.12 -17.71 -11.71
N ASN A 9 5.30 -18.29 -11.48
CA ASN A 9 6.41 -17.58 -10.84
C ASN A 9 6.87 -16.37 -11.65
N SER A 10 6.83 -16.43 -12.99
CA SER A 10 7.15 -15.27 -13.83
C SER A 10 6.10 -14.17 -13.72
N PHE A 11 4.81 -14.54 -13.60
CA PHE A 11 3.73 -13.59 -13.38
C PHE A 11 3.88 -12.88 -12.04
N PHE A 12 4.27 -13.59 -10.97
CA PHE A 12 4.48 -13.01 -9.64
C PHE A 12 5.80 -12.24 -9.47
N SER A 13 6.43 -11.79 -10.56
CA SER A 13 7.69 -11.04 -10.50
C SER A 13 7.48 -9.54 -10.28
N MET A 14 8.49 -8.88 -9.70
CA MET A 14 8.55 -7.42 -9.56
C MET A 14 8.44 -6.71 -10.92
N HIS A 15 8.98 -7.31 -11.98
CA HIS A 15 8.90 -6.76 -13.33
C HIS A 15 7.46 -6.64 -13.81
N THR A 16 6.62 -7.64 -13.56
CA THR A 16 5.20 -7.58 -13.90
C THR A 16 4.49 -6.41 -13.21
N ILE A 17 4.82 -6.17 -11.94
CA ILE A 17 4.25 -5.04 -11.15
C ILE A 17 4.66 -3.70 -11.76
N LEU A 18 5.94 -3.55 -12.11
CA LEU A 18 6.44 -2.32 -12.74
C LEU A 18 5.80 -2.09 -14.12
N TRP A 19 5.63 -3.14 -14.92
CA TRP A 19 4.93 -3.05 -16.20
C TRP A 19 3.46 -2.69 -16.04
N LEU A 20 2.78 -3.28 -15.06
CA LEU A 20 1.40 -2.94 -14.72
C LEU A 20 1.27 -1.46 -14.34
N ASN A 21 2.17 -0.97 -13.47
CA ASN A 21 2.22 0.44 -13.09
C ASN A 21 2.44 1.35 -14.29
N LEU A 22 3.32 0.95 -15.22
CA LEU A 22 3.55 1.70 -16.43
C LEU A 22 2.30 1.77 -17.32
N VAL A 23 1.54 0.70 -17.48
CA VAL A 23 0.28 0.71 -18.25
C VAL A 23 -0.69 1.77 -17.74
N PHE A 24 -0.68 2.05 -16.43
CA PHE A 24 -1.50 3.08 -15.80
C PHE A 24 -0.83 4.46 -15.67
N GLY A 25 0.28 4.68 -16.39
CA GLY A 25 0.94 5.97 -16.47
C GLY A 25 1.92 6.26 -15.33
N TYR A 26 2.37 5.25 -14.57
CA TYR A 26 3.41 5.44 -13.55
C TYR A 26 4.81 5.12 -14.08
N TYR A 27 5.70 6.11 -13.99
CA TYR A 27 7.03 6.00 -14.57
C TYR A 27 7.97 5.14 -13.73
N PHE A 28 8.73 4.25 -14.39
CA PHE A 28 9.90 3.61 -13.80
C PHE A 28 11.06 3.57 -14.81
N LYS A 29 12.30 3.66 -14.31
CA LYS A 29 13.49 3.65 -15.18
C LYS A 29 13.88 2.22 -15.57
N PHE A 30 13.60 1.84 -16.81
CA PHE A 30 13.89 0.50 -17.33
C PHE A 30 15.20 0.42 -18.14
N THR A 31 15.61 1.48 -18.85
CA THR A 31 16.86 1.54 -19.63
C THR A 31 17.73 2.73 -19.26
N ASN A 32 19.01 2.67 -19.64
CA ASN A 32 19.93 3.81 -19.53
C ASN A 32 19.82 4.79 -20.70
N SER A 33 19.08 4.45 -21.77
CA SER A 33 18.88 5.34 -22.91
C SER A 33 18.02 6.55 -22.52
N LEU A 34 18.58 7.75 -22.69
CA LEU A 34 17.89 9.00 -22.38
C LEU A 34 16.62 9.19 -23.22
N PHE A 35 16.69 8.87 -24.51
CA PHE A 35 15.57 9.02 -25.45
C PHE A 35 14.38 8.16 -25.05
N VAL A 36 14.64 6.89 -24.72
CA VAL A 36 13.60 5.96 -24.29
C VAL A 36 12.96 6.44 -22.98
N ASN A 37 13.77 6.87 -22.00
CA ASN A 37 13.25 7.41 -20.75
C ASN A 37 12.39 8.65 -20.95
N LEU A 38 12.76 9.55 -21.87
CA LEU A 38 11.98 10.74 -22.20
C LEU A 38 10.64 10.38 -22.83
N LEU A 39 10.60 9.41 -23.77
CA LEU A 39 9.36 8.93 -24.37
C LEU A 39 8.40 8.33 -23.34
N VAL A 40 8.90 7.53 -22.40
CA VAL A 40 8.06 6.95 -21.34
C VAL A 40 7.54 8.03 -20.39
N LYS A 41 8.37 9.02 -20.01
CA LYS A 41 7.91 10.15 -19.19
C LYS A 41 6.81 10.95 -19.89
N LEU A 42 6.96 11.22 -21.19
CA LEU A 42 5.92 11.87 -22.00
C LEU A 42 4.64 11.03 -22.07
N TYR A 43 4.75 9.72 -22.20
CA TYR A 43 3.60 8.81 -22.15
C TYR A 43 2.86 8.90 -20.81
N CYS A 44 3.56 8.83 -19.68
CA CYS A 44 2.96 8.99 -18.34
C CYS A 44 2.21 10.32 -18.18
N VAL A 45 2.83 11.42 -18.63
CA VAL A 45 2.22 12.77 -18.62
C VAL A 45 1.00 12.82 -19.52
N SER A 46 1.07 12.20 -20.71
CA SER A 46 -0.06 12.11 -21.64
C SER A 46 -1.22 11.30 -21.07
N CYS A 47 -0.97 10.16 -20.42
CA CYS A 47 -2.01 9.37 -19.75
C CYS A 47 -2.71 10.20 -18.67
N CYS A 48 -1.95 10.91 -17.85
CA CYS A 48 -2.51 11.82 -16.85
C CYS A 48 -3.33 12.95 -17.48
N GLY A 49 -2.81 13.55 -18.57
CA GLY A 49 -3.52 14.58 -19.33
C GLY A 49 -4.83 14.09 -19.94
N VAL A 50 -4.88 12.85 -20.43
CA VAL A 50 -6.11 12.23 -20.95
C VAL A 50 -7.12 11.99 -19.83
N ILE A 51 -6.69 11.52 -18.65
CA ILE A 51 -7.57 11.40 -17.47
C ILE A 51 -8.15 12.77 -17.10
N ILE A 52 -7.30 13.79 -16.96
CA ILE A 52 -7.74 15.17 -16.63
C ILE A 52 -8.74 15.69 -17.67
N ALA A 53 -8.41 15.57 -18.96
CA ALA A 53 -9.27 16.03 -20.03
C ALA A 53 -10.60 15.29 -20.05
N TYR A 54 -10.59 13.97 -19.87
CA TYR A 54 -11.79 13.15 -19.78
C TYR A 54 -12.69 13.59 -18.62
N THR A 55 -12.11 13.74 -17.42
CA THR A 55 -12.85 14.18 -16.23
C THR A 55 -13.47 15.57 -16.41
N ILE A 56 -12.78 16.51 -17.09
CA ILE A 56 -13.31 17.85 -17.36
C ILE A 56 -14.39 17.83 -18.46
N LEU A 57 -14.21 17.02 -19.52
CA LEU A 57 -15.09 17.02 -20.69
C LEU A 57 -16.40 16.25 -20.48
N ILE A 58 -16.42 15.27 -19.57
CA ILE A 58 -17.59 14.44 -19.26
C ILE A 58 -18.37 14.95 -18.05
N ASP A 59 -17.95 16.08 -17.48
CA ASP A 59 -18.82 16.89 -16.65
C ASP A 59 -19.93 17.48 -17.56
N ASP A 60 -20.85 16.61 -17.97
CA ASP A 60 -21.93 16.87 -18.90
C ASP A 60 -22.90 17.82 -18.20
N PRO A 61 -23.09 19.06 -18.71
CA PRO A 61 -23.96 20.05 -18.09
C PRO A 61 -25.44 19.64 -18.07
N THR A 62 -25.81 18.52 -18.71
CA THR A 62 -27.17 17.97 -18.70
C THR A 62 -27.49 17.15 -17.45
N PHE A 63 -26.49 16.56 -16.79
CA PHE A 63 -26.62 16.18 -15.41
C PHE A 63 -26.42 17.45 -14.60
N ASP A 64 -27.30 17.76 -13.65
CA ASP A 64 -26.99 18.74 -12.59
C ASP A 64 -25.78 18.19 -11.81
N THR A 65 -24.58 18.28 -12.39
CA THR A 65 -23.34 17.91 -11.73
C THR A 65 -23.16 18.96 -10.67
N SER A 66 -23.70 18.62 -9.49
CA SER A 66 -23.54 19.44 -8.32
C SER A 66 -22.06 19.77 -8.18
N PHE A 67 -21.76 20.98 -7.75
CA PHE A 67 -20.41 21.40 -7.38
C PHE A 67 -19.61 20.34 -6.60
N SER A 68 -20.29 19.51 -5.80
CA SER A 68 -19.73 18.36 -5.09
C SER A 68 -19.10 17.28 -5.98
N GLY A 69 -19.70 16.98 -7.13
CA GLY A 69 -19.20 16.00 -8.10
C GLY A 69 -17.89 16.46 -8.73
N THR A 70 -17.85 17.68 -9.26
CA THR A 70 -16.63 18.28 -9.80
C THR A 70 -15.51 18.33 -8.75
N LEU A 71 -15.82 18.59 -7.48
CA LEU A 71 -14.82 18.58 -6.41
C LEU A 71 -14.36 17.17 -6.00
N TYR A 72 -15.25 16.18 -6.02
CA TYR A 72 -14.89 14.77 -5.84
C TYR A 72 -13.89 14.34 -6.92
N ASP A 73 -14.21 14.65 -8.17
CA ASP A 73 -13.39 14.32 -9.33
C ASP A 73 -12.06 15.09 -9.33
N ALA A 74 -12.08 16.36 -8.93
CA ALA A 74 -10.85 17.15 -8.75
C ALA A 74 -9.93 16.54 -7.69
N ALA A 75 -10.46 16.03 -6.58
CA ALA A 75 -9.66 15.36 -5.55
C ALA A 75 -9.02 14.07 -6.08
N LEU A 76 -9.79 13.26 -6.82
CA LEU A 76 -9.32 12.04 -7.49
C LEU A 76 -8.18 12.34 -8.47
N VAL A 77 -8.41 13.29 -9.39
CA VAL A 77 -7.43 13.70 -10.40
C VAL A 77 -6.17 14.29 -9.75
N THR A 78 -6.32 15.07 -8.68
CA THR A 78 -5.18 15.62 -7.93
C THR A 78 -4.31 14.53 -7.33
N GLU A 79 -4.90 13.47 -6.76
CA GLU A 79 -4.13 12.32 -6.26
C GLU A 79 -3.40 11.58 -7.39
N ILE A 80 -4.06 11.33 -8.52
CA ILE A 80 -3.43 10.68 -9.69
C ILE A 80 -2.25 11.52 -10.18
N PHE A 81 -2.46 12.83 -10.36
CA PHE A 81 -1.42 13.77 -10.80
C PHE A 81 -0.24 13.80 -9.83
N ALA A 82 -0.49 13.91 -8.52
CA ALA A 82 0.54 13.87 -7.50
C ALA A 82 1.35 12.56 -7.56
N ASN A 83 0.67 11.42 -7.70
CA ASN A 83 1.33 10.12 -7.82
C ASN A 83 2.20 10.05 -9.10
N VAL A 84 1.69 10.50 -10.25
CA VAL A 84 2.46 10.54 -11.50
C VAL A 84 3.71 11.41 -11.34
N LEU A 85 3.59 12.62 -10.80
CA LEU A 85 4.74 13.50 -10.52
C LEU A 85 5.76 12.83 -9.60
N LEU A 86 5.31 12.22 -8.51
CA LEU A 86 6.18 11.54 -7.56
C LEU A 86 6.89 10.35 -8.19
N THR A 87 6.23 9.59 -9.08
CA THR A 87 6.88 8.49 -9.83
C THR A 87 7.89 9.00 -10.85
N ILE A 88 7.63 10.13 -11.52
CA ILE A 88 8.58 10.73 -12.46
C ILE A 88 9.84 11.25 -11.74
N ILE A 89 9.67 11.85 -10.56
CA ILE A 89 10.78 12.38 -9.74
C ILE A 89 11.60 11.23 -9.14
N ASN A 90 10.94 10.25 -8.53
CA ASN A 90 11.61 9.15 -7.84
C ASN A 90 12.08 8.04 -8.79
N GLU A 91 11.52 7.99 -10.01
CA GLU A 91 11.74 6.97 -11.03
C GLU A 91 11.51 5.52 -10.54
N GLU A 92 10.67 5.36 -9.51
CA GLU A 92 10.48 4.12 -8.73
C GLU A 92 11.81 3.45 -8.31
N ARG A 93 12.89 4.26 -8.17
CA ARG A 93 14.21 3.80 -7.73
C ARG A 93 14.13 3.16 -6.34
N ILE A 94 13.21 3.63 -5.52
CA ILE A 94 13.01 3.16 -4.15
C ILE A 94 12.59 1.70 -4.15
N LEU A 95 11.55 1.34 -4.92
CA LEU A 95 11.06 -0.04 -4.97
C LEU A 95 12.14 -0.98 -5.53
N ARG A 96 12.84 -0.54 -6.59
CA ARG A 96 13.94 -1.32 -7.19
C ARG A 96 15.12 -1.48 -6.24
N LYS A 97 15.54 -0.42 -5.56
CA LYS A 97 16.60 -0.47 -4.57
C LYS A 97 16.20 -1.40 -3.43
N PHE A 98 15.00 -1.24 -2.88
CA PHE A 98 14.49 -2.11 -1.83
C PHE A 98 14.48 -3.58 -2.24
N SER A 99 13.94 -3.93 -3.42
CA SER A 99 13.94 -5.32 -3.91
C SER A 99 15.35 -5.86 -4.15
N LEU A 100 16.28 -5.05 -4.67
CA LEU A 100 17.68 -5.45 -4.89
C LEU A 100 18.43 -5.67 -3.58
N ASP A 101 18.32 -4.74 -2.64
CA ASP A 101 18.93 -4.83 -1.31
C ASP A 101 18.43 -6.10 -0.61
N LEU A 102 17.11 -6.35 -0.64
CA LEU A 102 16.51 -7.56 -0.11
C LEU A 102 16.98 -8.85 -0.81
N THR A 103 17.07 -8.86 -2.14
CA THR A 103 17.54 -10.04 -2.88
C THR A 103 19.00 -10.35 -2.57
N SER A 104 19.81 -9.31 -2.36
CA SER A 104 21.23 -9.45 -2.04
C SER A 104 21.45 -9.98 -0.62
N GLU A 105 20.62 -9.55 0.33
CA GLU A 105 20.71 -9.95 1.74
C GLU A 105 20.06 -11.32 1.99
N PHE A 106 18.97 -11.64 1.27
CA PHE A 106 18.18 -12.86 1.49
C PHE A 106 17.96 -13.64 0.19
N PRO A 107 19.02 -14.18 -0.45
CA PRO A 107 18.91 -14.87 -1.74
C PRO A 107 18.07 -16.16 -1.68
N SER A 108 17.91 -16.74 -0.48
CA SER A 108 17.07 -17.92 -0.25
C SER A 108 15.57 -17.60 -0.23
N ILE A 109 15.19 -16.35 0.02
CA ILE A 109 13.79 -15.93 0.15
C ILE A 109 13.28 -15.53 -1.22
N LYS A 110 12.37 -16.35 -1.76
CA LYS A 110 11.63 -15.98 -2.97
C LYS A 110 10.66 -14.87 -2.64
N GLN A 111 10.83 -13.72 -3.29
CA GLN A 111 9.90 -12.60 -3.19
C GLN A 111 8.57 -13.00 -3.85
N HIS A 112 7.55 -13.21 -3.03
CA HIS A 112 6.18 -13.42 -3.48
C HIS A 112 5.37 -12.17 -3.15
N TYR A 113 4.66 -11.62 -4.12
CA TYR A 113 3.83 -10.42 -3.96
C TYR A 113 2.34 -10.80 -3.84
N PHE A 114 2.05 -11.83 -3.06
CA PHE A 114 0.71 -12.44 -3.02
C PHE A 114 -0.38 -11.44 -2.59
N VAL A 115 -0.12 -10.64 -1.55
CA VAL A 115 -1.09 -9.66 -1.04
C VAL A 115 -1.38 -8.59 -2.08
N PHE A 116 -0.35 -8.16 -2.81
CA PHE A 116 -0.52 -7.21 -3.91
C PHE A 116 -1.45 -7.74 -5.00
N TYR A 117 -1.18 -8.93 -5.53
CA TYR A 117 -2.00 -9.50 -6.61
C TYR A 117 -3.41 -9.82 -6.14
N LEU A 118 -3.57 -10.34 -4.92
CA LEU A 118 -4.88 -10.57 -4.33
C LEU A 118 -5.66 -9.25 -4.23
N THR A 119 -5.02 -8.18 -3.78
CA THR A 119 -5.63 -6.84 -3.70
C THR A 119 -6.11 -6.38 -5.08
N ILE A 120 -5.26 -6.44 -6.09
CA ILE A 120 -5.63 -6.02 -7.45
C ILE A 120 -6.81 -6.84 -7.97
N VAL A 121 -6.78 -8.17 -7.84
CA VAL A 121 -7.87 -9.05 -8.29
C VAL A 121 -9.17 -8.74 -7.57
N VAL A 122 -9.14 -8.55 -6.25
CA VAL A 122 -10.33 -8.20 -5.46
C VAL A 122 -10.89 -6.84 -5.89
N LEU A 123 -10.03 -5.83 -6.06
CA LEU A 123 -10.44 -4.52 -6.57
C LEU A 123 -11.02 -4.62 -7.98
N CYS A 124 -10.46 -5.47 -8.85
CA CYS A 124 -10.98 -5.69 -10.18
C CYS A 124 -12.39 -6.26 -10.15
N LEU A 125 -12.59 -7.35 -9.41
CA LEU A 125 -13.88 -8.02 -9.31
C LEU A 125 -14.94 -7.08 -8.73
N LEU A 126 -14.59 -6.36 -7.67
CA LEU A 126 -15.49 -5.42 -7.04
C LEU A 126 -15.85 -4.25 -7.96
N LYS A 127 -14.88 -3.65 -8.67
CA LYS A 127 -15.18 -2.58 -9.64
C LYS A 127 -16.05 -3.08 -10.78
N CYS A 128 -15.81 -4.28 -11.31
CA CYS A 128 -16.69 -4.91 -12.29
C CYS A 128 -18.12 -5.05 -11.75
N CYS A 129 -18.28 -5.56 -10.52
CA CYS A 129 -19.60 -5.62 -9.88
C CYS A 129 -20.26 -4.24 -9.76
N SER A 130 -19.52 -3.19 -9.40
CA SER A 130 -20.07 -1.83 -9.31
C SER A 130 -20.59 -1.31 -10.64
N ILE A 131 -19.91 -1.64 -11.74
CA ILE A 131 -20.31 -1.27 -13.09
C ILE A 131 -21.61 -1.99 -13.47
N PHE A 132 -21.75 -3.28 -13.14
CA PHE A 132 -22.99 -4.01 -13.41
C PHE A 132 -24.20 -3.47 -12.63
N MET A 133 -23.96 -2.83 -11.47
CA MET A 133 -25.02 -2.24 -10.65
C MET A 133 -25.51 -0.89 -11.19
N VAL A 134 -24.71 -0.21 -12.01
CA VAL A 134 -25.15 1.01 -12.70
C VAL A 134 -25.61 0.60 -14.09
N ASP A 135 -26.87 0.90 -14.45
CA ASP A 135 -27.45 0.53 -15.75
C ASP A 135 -26.45 0.73 -16.91
N ILE A 136 -25.88 -0.38 -17.41
CA ILE A 136 -24.80 -0.38 -18.42
C ILE A 136 -25.23 0.39 -19.68
N GLU A 137 -26.54 0.43 -19.96
CA GLU A 137 -27.14 1.10 -21.11
C GLU A 137 -26.86 2.61 -21.15
N LYS A 138 -26.49 3.24 -20.03
CA LYS A 138 -26.20 4.68 -19.96
C LYS A 138 -24.77 5.05 -20.34
N PHE A 139 -23.83 4.10 -20.30
CA PHE A 139 -22.43 4.39 -20.57
C PHE A 139 -22.05 4.02 -21.99
N THR A 140 -21.32 4.92 -22.67
CA THR A 140 -20.61 4.50 -23.88
C THR A 140 -19.45 3.57 -23.52
N SER A 141 -18.98 2.77 -24.48
CA SER A 141 -17.82 1.90 -24.26
C SER A 141 -16.56 2.69 -23.86
N ILE A 142 -16.46 3.95 -24.30
CA ILE A 142 -15.35 4.85 -23.95
C ILE A 142 -15.45 5.26 -22.48
N ASP A 143 -16.65 5.61 -22.01
CA ASP A 143 -16.85 6.03 -20.62
C ASP A 143 -16.54 4.89 -19.65
N LEU A 144 -17.00 3.69 -20.00
CA LEU A 144 -16.71 2.49 -19.24
C LEU A 144 -15.20 2.23 -19.16
N PHE A 145 -14.50 2.28 -20.30
CA PHE A 145 -13.06 2.09 -20.34
C PHE A 145 -12.32 3.12 -19.49
N MET A 146 -12.68 4.39 -19.61
CA MET A 146 -12.02 5.48 -18.90
C MET A 146 -12.32 5.50 -17.41
N ASN A 147 -13.54 5.12 -16.98
CA ASN A 147 -13.86 4.94 -15.57
C ASN A 147 -13.03 3.82 -14.95
N ILE A 148 -12.93 2.68 -15.64
CA ILE A 148 -12.10 1.55 -15.24
C ILE A 148 -10.62 1.96 -15.18
N PHE A 149 -10.12 2.61 -16.22
CA PHE A 149 -8.73 3.03 -16.32
C PHE A 149 -8.35 4.01 -15.21
N THR A 150 -9.18 5.02 -14.96
CA THR A 150 -8.97 6.01 -13.90
C THR A 150 -8.96 5.36 -12.52
N PHE A 151 -9.91 4.46 -12.25
CA PHE A 151 -9.96 3.73 -10.98
C PHE A 151 -8.71 2.87 -10.75
N TYR A 152 -8.24 2.15 -11.77
CA TYR A 152 -7.02 1.35 -11.61
C TYR A 152 -5.76 2.19 -11.56
N ALA A 153 -5.68 3.29 -12.30
CA ALA A 153 -4.56 4.22 -12.17
C ALA A 153 -4.48 4.69 -10.72
N PHE A 154 -5.59 5.19 -10.20
CA PHE A 154 -5.72 5.57 -8.82
C PHE A 154 -5.26 4.48 -7.81
N CYS A 155 -5.75 3.23 -7.93
CA CYS A 155 -5.31 2.14 -7.06
C CYS A 155 -3.83 1.75 -7.26
N CYS A 156 -3.33 1.76 -8.49
CA CYS A 156 -1.93 1.46 -8.80
C CYS A 156 -0.98 2.52 -8.25
N GLY A 157 -1.43 3.76 -8.01
CA GLY A 157 -0.66 4.77 -7.28
C GLY A 157 -0.22 4.31 -5.88
N ARG A 158 -0.99 3.39 -5.27
CA ARG A 158 -0.77 2.82 -3.93
C ARG A 158 -0.03 1.48 -3.94
N SER A 159 0.14 0.88 -5.12
CA SER A 159 0.78 -0.43 -5.31
C SER A 159 2.16 -0.52 -4.68
N THR A 160 3.00 0.52 -4.82
CA THR A 160 4.36 0.55 -4.29
C THR A 160 4.37 0.29 -2.79
N PHE A 161 3.44 0.89 -2.03
CA PHE A 161 3.38 0.69 -0.58
C PHE A 161 2.93 -0.71 -0.23
N ILE A 162 1.91 -1.23 -0.92
CA ILE A 162 1.43 -2.61 -0.73
C ILE A 162 2.55 -3.60 -0.99
N CYS A 163 3.32 -3.42 -2.07
CA CYS A 163 4.44 -4.29 -2.41
C CYS A 163 5.56 -4.26 -1.35
N VAL A 164 5.91 -3.07 -0.85
CA VAL A 164 6.92 -2.94 0.22
C VAL A 164 6.45 -3.62 1.50
N ALA A 165 5.19 -3.39 1.90
CA ALA A 165 4.62 -4.00 3.09
C ALA A 165 4.56 -5.53 2.97
N ASP A 166 4.12 -6.06 1.82
CA ASP A 166 4.06 -7.51 1.54
C ASP A 166 5.45 -8.15 1.57
N CYS A 167 6.45 -7.53 0.94
CA CYS A 167 7.84 -7.98 1.04
C CYS A 167 8.35 -7.99 2.48
N TYR A 168 8.11 -6.90 3.22
CA TYR A 168 8.50 -6.79 4.62
C TYR A 168 7.86 -7.91 5.46
N LEU A 169 6.55 -8.11 5.34
CA LEU A 169 5.81 -9.19 6.00
C LEU A 169 6.43 -10.56 5.74
N ASN A 170 6.66 -10.89 4.47
CA ASN A 170 7.18 -12.19 4.09
C ASN A 170 8.58 -12.45 4.66
N ILE A 171 9.45 -11.43 4.67
CA ILE A 171 10.81 -11.58 5.20
C ILE A 171 10.79 -11.69 6.72
N ILE A 172 10.02 -10.84 7.40
CA ILE A 172 9.85 -10.91 8.85
C ILE A 172 9.31 -12.28 9.25
N HIS A 173 8.29 -12.79 8.56
CA HIS A 173 7.76 -14.12 8.81
C HIS A 173 8.83 -15.21 8.70
N VAL A 174 9.64 -15.19 7.63
CA VAL A 174 10.72 -16.17 7.42
C VAL A 174 11.81 -16.05 8.49
N LEU A 175 12.22 -14.82 8.84
CA LEU A 175 13.22 -14.59 9.88
C LEU A 175 12.75 -15.06 11.25
N CYS A 176 11.53 -14.70 11.65
CA CYS A 176 10.93 -15.12 12.91
C CYS A 176 10.81 -16.65 12.96
N LYS A 177 10.31 -17.26 11.88
CA LYS A 177 10.19 -18.71 11.78
C LYS A 177 11.55 -19.41 11.87
N SER A 178 12.55 -18.92 11.14
CA SER A 178 13.92 -19.48 11.19
C SER A 178 14.55 -19.36 12.56
N LEU A 179 14.33 -18.25 13.26
CA LEU A 179 14.83 -18.07 14.63
C LEU A 179 14.15 -19.05 15.58
N ASN A 180 12.81 -19.15 15.54
CA ASN A 180 12.05 -20.06 16.40
C ASN A 180 12.46 -21.53 16.15
N GLU A 181 12.56 -21.96 14.89
CA GLU A 181 13.00 -23.31 14.54
C GLU A 181 14.45 -23.61 14.97
N GLN A 182 15.31 -22.59 15.07
CA GLN A 182 16.66 -22.76 15.59
C GLN A 182 16.65 -22.82 17.12
N LEU A 183 15.95 -21.92 17.81
CA LEU A 183 15.87 -21.90 19.27
C LEU A 183 15.21 -23.16 19.86
N GLU A 184 14.23 -23.74 19.16
CA GLU A 184 13.54 -24.98 19.58
C GLU A 184 14.40 -26.26 19.43
N LYS A 185 15.54 -26.20 18.72
CA LYS A 185 16.42 -27.36 18.60
C LYS A 185 17.19 -27.58 19.91
N ASN A 186 16.72 -28.54 20.71
CA ASN A 186 17.31 -28.95 21.98
C ASN A 186 18.82 -29.31 21.92
N ASN A 187 19.34 -29.65 20.73
CA ASN A 187 20.72 -30.12 20.55
C ASN A 187 21.72 -29.01 20.23
N LEU A 188 21.30 -27.74 20.09
CA LEU A 188 22.22 -26.64 19.81
C LEU A 188 22.99 -26.24 21.06
N LYS A 189 24.30 -26.03 20.90
CA LYS A 189 25.14 -25.46 21.95
C LYS A 189 24.75 -23.99 22.18
N ASP A 190 24.93 -23.50 23.40
CA ASP A 190 24.58 -22.11 23.74
C ASP A 190 25.31 -21.10 22.85
N THR A 191 26.56 -21.37 22.46
CA THR A 191 27.31 -20.55 21.50
C THR A 191 26.62 -20.44 20.13
N GLU A 192 26.02 -21.53 19.64
CA GLU A 192 25.31 -21.55 18.35
C GLU A 192 23.99 -20.77 18.44
N LYS A 193 23.35 -20.78 19.62
CA LYS A 193 22.15 -19.96 19.89
C LYS A 193 22.48 -18.47 19.94
N VAL A 194 23.61 -18.10 20.55
CA VAL A 194 24.11 -16.71 20.52
C VAL A 194 24.31 -16.23 19.08
N ASP A 195 24.98 -17.04 18.26
CA ASP A 195 25.23 -16.70 16.86
C ASP A 195 23.93 -16.60 16.06
N CYS A 196 22.95 -17.48 16.33
CA CYS A 196 21.61 -17.42 15.75
C CYS A 196 20.89 -16.10 16.07
N VAL A 197 20.84 -15.72 17.35
CA VAL A 197 20.18 -14.48 17.80
C VAL A 197 20.87 -13.26 17.20
N LYS A 198 22.20 -13.22 17.20
CA LYS A 198 22.98 -12.13 16.59
C LYS A 198 22.75 -12.02 15.08
N HIS A 199 22.69 -13.16 14.39
CA HIS A 199 22.41 -13.19 12.96
C HIS A 199 20.99 -12.69 12.64
N PHE A 200 19.99 -13.13 13.42
CA PHE A 200 18.62 -12.64 13.33
C PHE A 200 18.57 -11.12 13.54
N LEU A 201 19.16 -10.62 14.63
CA LEU A 201 19.16 -9.21 14.98
C LEU A 201 19.80 -8.36 13.87
N SER A 202 20.99 -8.77 13.39
CA SER A 202 21.69 -8.10 12.29
C SER A 202 20.83 -8.04 11.02
N SER A 203 20.15 -9.13 10.68
CA SER A 203 19.24 -9.20 9.54
C SER A 203 18.04 -8.28 9.72
N TYR A 204 17.41 -8.33 10.89
CA TYR A 204 16.24 -7.52 11.24
C TYR A 204 16.54 -6.02 11.24
N VAL A 205 17.70 -5.60 11.78
CA VAL A 205 18.19 -4.22 11.77
C VAL A 205 18.28 -3.69 10.34
N LYS A 206 18.90 -4.46 9.44
CA LYS A 206 19.07 -4.07 8.03
C LYS A 206 17.74 -3.92 7.31
N ILE A 207 16.85 -4.90 7.42
CA ILE A 207 15.52 -4.84 6.79
C ILE A 207 14.72 -3.67 7.35
N SER A 208 14.74 -3.46 8.67
CA SER A 208 14.00 -2.37 9.30
C SER A 208 14.50 -1.01 8.82
N ASN A 209 15.83 -0.83 8.70
CA ASN A 209 16.41 0.41 8.18
C ASN A 209 16.08 0.63 6.69
N ASN A 210 16.17 -0.43 5.87
CA ASN A 210 15.82 -0.37 4.44
C ASN A 210 14.32 -0.06 4.25
N THR A 211 13.47 -0.67 5.07
CA THR A 211 12.01 -0.44 5.07
C THR A 211 11.69 0.98 5.52
N PHE A 212 12.32 1.46 6.60
CA PHE A 212 12.14 2.83 7.11
C PHE A 212 12.56 3.88 6.06
N SER A 213 13.72 3.70 5.42
CA SER A 213 14.18 4.59 4.35
C SER A 213 13.19 4.61 3.18
N THR A 214 12.61 3.46 2.85
CA THR A 214 11.64 3.32 1.76
C THR A 214 10.31 3.99 2.11
N ILE A 215 9.78 3.71 3.30
CA ILE A 215 8.53 4.30 3.80
C ILE A 215 8.63 5.82 3.88
N THR A 216 9.79 6.37 4.27
CA THR A 216 9.99 7.83 4.33
C THR A 216 9.74 8.50 2.98
N VAL A 217 10.07 7.84 1.86
CA VAL A 217 9.82 8.39 0.53
C VAL A 217 8.38 8.13 0.06
N ILE A 218 7.80 6.99 0.43
CA ILE A 218 6.39 6.65 0.13
C ILE A 218 5.41 7.51 0.93
N ARG A 219 5.84 8.02 2.10
CA ARG A 219 5.04 8.82 3.05
C ARG A 219 4.22 9.92 2.36
N LEU A 220 4.82 10.66 1.42
CA LEU A 220 4.12 11.73 0.73
C LEU A 220 2.93 11.22 -0.09
N LYS A 221 3.10 10.09 -0.80
CA LYS A 221 2.00 9.41 -1.53
C LYS A 221 0.89 8.98 -0.56
N THR A 222 1.26 8.43 0.59
CA THR A 222 0.30 7.99 1.60
C THR A 222 -0.48 9.17 2.19
N ILE A 223 0.19 10.29 2.51
CA ILE A 223 -0.47 11.51 3.00
C ILE A 223 -1.44 12.05 1.95
N THR A 224 -1.02 12.18 0.69
CA THR A 224 -1.90 12.66 -0.38
C THR A 224 -3.12 11.76 -0.57
N ALA A 225 -2.95 10.44 -0.42
CA ALA A 225 -4.05 9.48 -0.48
C ALA A 225 -5.05 9.67 0.67
N PHE A 226 -4.57 9.79 1.92
CA PHE A 226 -5.44 10.05 3.07
C PHE A 226 -6.22 11.36 2.95
N VAL A 227 -5.55 12.43 2.51
CA VAL A 227 -6.20 13.74 2.31
C VAL A 227 -7.26 13.65 1.21
N SER A 228 -6.94 13.01 0.10
CA SER A 228 -7.89 12.77 -1.00
C SER A 228 -9.11 11.96 -0.56
N GLU A 229 -8.93 10.87 0.18
CA GLU A 229 -10.05 10.08 0.71
C GLU A 229 -10.93 10.87 1.66
N PHE A 230 -10.32 11.68 2.52
CA PHE A 230 -11.05 12.52 3.46
C PHE A 230 -11.92 13.54 2.71
N ILE A 231 -11.35 14.23 1.73
CA ILE A 231 -12.04 15.22 0.90
C ILE A 231 -13.20 14.57 0.13
N LYS A 232 -12.96 13.43 -0.52
CA LYS A 232 -13.99 12.68 -1.24
C LYS A 232 -15.13 12.26 -0.29
N SER A 233 -14.79 11.76 0.90
CA SER A 233 -15.78 11.35 1.90
C SER A 233 -16.68 12.51 2.32
N ILE A 234 -16.10 13.70 2.56
CA ILE A 234 -16.86 14.92 2.87
C ILE A 234 -17.80 15.28 1.73
N PHE A 235 -17.33 15.27 0.48
CA PHE A 235 -18.17 15.67 -0.66
C PHE A 235 -19.30 14.69 -0.95
N ILE A 236 -19.11 13.39 -0.74
CA ILE A 236 -20.22 12.42 -0.83
C ILE A 236 -21.29 12.75 0.21
N VAL A 237 -20.90 13.01 1.46
CA VAL A 237 -21.86 13.30 2.54
C VAL A 237 -22.54 14.64 2.30
N TYR A 238 -21.80 15.66 1.87
CA TYR A 238 -22.35 16.96 1.53
C TYR A 238 -23.36 16.86 0.37
N TYR A 239 -23.05 16.10 -0.68
CA TYR A 239 -23.97 15.82 -1.79
C TYR A 239 -25.24 15.10 -1.31
N PHE A 240 -25.07 14.06 -0.50
CA PHE A 240 -26.17 13.29 0.06
C PHE A 240 -27.17 14.17 0.83
N ASN A 241 -26.67 15.14 1.59
CA ASN A 241 -27.52 16.05 2.37
C ASN A 241 -28.10 17.21 1.56
N SER A 242 -27.38 17.71 0.54
CA SER A 242 -27.82 18.86 -0.25
C SER A 242 -28.92 18.51 -1.27
N CYS A 243 -28.98 17.25 -1.71
CA CYS A 243 -29.98 16.80 -2.67
C CYS A 243 -31.30 16.40 -1.98
N THR A 244 -32.35 17.19 -2.21
CA THR A 244 -33.72 16.91 -1.68
C THR A 244 -34.35 15.63 -2.23
N ARG A 245 -33.86 15.12 -3.38
CA ARG A 245 -34.22 13.83 -3.96
C ARG A 245 -32.97 13.05 -4.29
N VAL A 246 -32.47 12.30 -3.31
CA VAL A 246 -31.31 11.43 -3.50
C VAL A 246 -31.66 10.30 -4.46
N ASN A 247 -31.05 10.31 -5.65
CA ASN A 247 -31.04 9.15 -6.53
C ASN A 247 -29.94 8.18 -6.04
N LEU A 248 -30.33 7.16 -5.27
CA LEU A 248 -29.42 6.14 -4.75
C LEU A 248 -28.57 5.47 -5.85
N ALA A 249 -29.11 5.30 -7.06
CA ALA A 249 -28.38 4.72 -8.18
C ALA A 249 -27.17 5.57 -8.61
N PHE A 250 -27.22 6.88 -8.37
CA PHE A 250 -26.13 7.80 -8.69
C PHE A 250 -25.07 7.84 -7.58
N ILE A 251 -25.46 7.76 -6.30
CA ILE A 251 -24.53 7.85 -5.16
C ILE A 251 -23.86 6.51 -4.85
N ALA A 252 -24.55 5.39 -5.06
CA ALA A 252 -24.02 4.06 -4.72
C ALA A 252 -22.64 3.76 -5.34
N PRO A 253 -22.34 4.12 -6.61
CA PRO A 253 -21.02 3.93 -7.19
C PRO A 253 -19.92 4.72 -6.49
N TRP A 254 -20.20 5.96 -6.07
CA TRP A 254 -19.23 6.79 -5.34
C TRP A 254 -18.95 6.22 -3.95
N ILE A 255 -20.00 5.81 -3.21
CA ILE A 255 -19.83 5.15 -1.90
C ILE A 255 -18.98 3.89 -2.05
N PHE A 256 -19.29 3.08 -3.06
CA PHE A 256 -18.58 1.85 -3.33
C PHE A 256 -17.11 2.12 -3.70
N GLU A 257 -16.86 3.12 -4.53
CA GLU A 257 -15.52 3.54 -4.91
C GLU A 257 -14.69 4.02 -3.71
N ILE A 258 -15.26 4.82 -2.80
CA ILE A 258 -14.59 5.19 -1.55
C ILE A 258 -14.30 3.94 -0.71
N PHE A 259 -15.25 3.02 -0.58
CA PHE A 259 -15.01 1.80 0.19
C PHE A 259 -13.84 0.97 -0.37
N LEU A 260 -13.80 0.76 -1.69
CA LEU A 260 -12.69 0.08 -2.36
C LEU A 260 -11.37 0.83 -2.20
N SER A 261 -11.45 2.15 -2.30
CA SER A 261 -10.30 3.01 -2.12
C SER A 261 -9.73 2.89 -0.70
N LEU A 262 -10.56 3.05 0.33
CA LEU A 262 -10.15 2.89 1.72
C LEU A 262 -9.58 1.50 1.99
N PHE A 263 -10.18 0.46 1.41
CA PHE A 263 -9.62 -0.89 1.48
C PHE A 263 -8.18 -0.94 0.95
N SER A 264 -7.92 -0.40 -0.25
CA SER A 264 -6.57 -0.34 -0.82
C SER A 264 -5.58 0.51 0.01
N LEU A 265 -6.08 1.56 0.67
CA LEU A 265 -5.28 2.44 1.53
C LEU A 265 -4.89 1.75 2.85
N PHE A 266 -5.78 0.93 3.40
CA PHE A 266 -5.58 0.27 4.70
C PHE A 266 -4.82 -1.05 4.60
N ILE A 267 -4.84 -1.76 3.47
CA ILE A 267 -4.09 -3.01 3.27
C ILE A 267 -2.63 -2.93 3.71
N PRO A 268 -1.80 -1.96 3.27
CA PRO A 268 -0.41 -1.91 3.69
C PRO A 268 -0.26 -1.72 5.21
N LEU A 269 -1.18 -1.00 5.86
CA LEU A 269 -1.16 -0.81 7.31
C LEU A 269 -1.51 -2.10 8.05
N ILE A 270 -2.51 -2.85 7.57
CA ILE A 270 -2.88 -4.16 8.10
C ILE A 270 -1.71 -5.14 7.93
N VAL A 271 -1.05 -5.15 6.78
CA VAL A 271 0.11 -6.01 6.51
C VAL A 271 1.27 -5.70 7.46
N MET A 272 1.55 -4.42 7.72
CA MET A 272 2.57 -4.01 8.68
C MET A 272 2.20 -4.42 10.12
N GLU A 273 0.91 -4.37 10.48
CA GLU A 273 0.41 -4.85 11.78
C GLU A 273 0.62 -6.37 11.93
N VAL A 274 0.31 -7.16 10.90
CA VAL A 274 0.56 -8.61 10.93
C VAL A 274 2.06 -8.91 11.06
N ALA A 275 2.92 -8.13 10.40
CA ALA A 275 4.37 -8.26 10.56
C ALA A 275 4.81 -7.96 11.99
N ALA A 276 4.19 -6.98 12.66
CA ALA A 276 4.44 -6.69 14.06
C ALA A 276 4.02 -7.84 14.99
N LEU A 277 2.89 -8.50 14.72
CA LEU A 277 2.46 -9.68 15.48
C LEU A 277 3.48 -10.82 15.44
N TYR A 278 4.13 -11.06 14.30
CA TYR A 278 5.22 -12.05 14.21
C TYR A 278 6.44 -11.67 15.05
N ILE A 279 6.72 -10.38 15.17
CA ILE A 279 7.82 -9.87 15.98
C ILE A 279 7.48 -9.99 17.47
N ASP A 280 6.24 -9.72 17.87
CA ASP A 280 5.81 -9.87 19.27
C ASP A 280 5.83 -11.35 19.72
N ASP A 281 5.52 -12.29 18.83
CA ASP A 281 5.70 -13.72 19.12
C ASP A 281 7.17 -14.07 19.35
N VAL A 282 8.09 -13.53 18.54
CA VAL A 282 9.53 -13.67 18.77
C VAL A 282 9.96 -13.04 20.10
N LYS A 283 9.48 -11.85 20.46
CA LYS A 283 9.78 -11.24 21.77
C LYS A 283 9.36 -12.16 22.91
N LYS A 284 8.19 -12.78 22.81
CA LYS A 284 7.71 -13.74 23.80
C LYS A 284 8.65 -14.95 23.90
N GLN A 285 9.11 -15.49 22.77
CA GLN A 285 10.09 -16.59 22.77
C GLN A 285 11.42 -16.17 23.37
N LEU A 286 11.98 -15.02 22.96
CA LEU A 286 13.22 -14.48 23.52
C LEU A 286 13.11 -14.25 25.03
N SER A 287 11.96 -13.77 25.52
CA SER A 287 11.71 -13.59 26.96
C SER A 287 11.69 -14.92 27.73
N ILE A 288 11.09 -15.98 27.17
CA ILE A 288 11.13 -17.32 27.78
C ILE A 288 12.57 -17.84 27.85
N GLN A 289 13.35 -17.66 26.77
CA GLN A 289 14.77 -18.05 26.75
C GLN A 289 15.57 -17.25 27.77
N LEU A 290 15.32 -15.94 27.91
CA LEU A 290 16.00 -15.06 28.85
C LEU A 290 15.80 -15.48 30.31
N LEU A 291 14.65 -16.09 30.64
CA LEU A 291 14.37 -16.65 31.97
C LEU A 291 14.96 -18.05 32.20
N THR A 292 15.31 -18.76 31.13
CA THR A 292 15.70 -20.18 31.19
C THR A 292 17.22 -20.37 31.21
N TYR A 293 17.98 -19.49 30.56
CA TYR A 293 19.43 -19.65 30.39
C TYR A 293 20.23 -18.83 31.40
N GLU A 294 21.23 -19.46 32.03
CA GLU A 294 22.16 -18.82 32.98
C GLU A 294 23.45 -18.28 32.31
N ASP A 295 23.69 -18.58 31.02
CA ASP A 295 24.88 -18.09 30.31
C ASP A 295 24.79 -16.57 30.04
N ASN A 296 25.68 -15.81 30.67
CA ASN A 296 25.77 -14.35 30.54
C ASN A 296 25.89 -13.90 29.07
N ASN A 297 26.64 -14.61 28.22
CA ASN A 297 26.82 -14.18 26.82
C ASN A 297 25.53 -14.28 26.00
N LEU A 298 24.73 -15.31 26.27
CA LEU A 298 23.42 -15.49 25.66
C LEU A 298 22.42 -14.49 26.23
N HIS A 299 22.47 -14.26 27.54
CA HIS A 299 21.65 -13.27 28.20
C HIS A 299 21.85 -11.87 27.60
N ASP A 300 23.10 -11.42 27.43
CA ASP A 300 23.43 -10.13 26.83
C ASP A 300 22.91 -10.03 25.38
N ALA A 301 23.14 -11.06 24.56
CA ALA A 301 22.67 -11.08 23.17
C ALA A 301 21.14 -11.06 23.04
N LEU A 302 20.43 -11.75 23.95
CA LEU A 302 18.98 -11.73 24.02
C LEU A 302 18.46 -10.36 24.46
N HIS A 303 19.10 -9.73 25.44
CA HIS A 303 18.78 -8.37 25.88
C HIS A 303 18.97 -7.34 24.78
N ASP A 304 20.11 -7.35 24.10
CA ASP A 304 20.39 -6.47 22.96
C ASP A 304 19.33 -6.62 21.85
N ALA A 305 18.94 -7.87 21.55
CA ALA A 305 17.91 -8.14 20.57
C ALA A 305 16.55 -7.61 21.01
N PHE A 306 16.16 -7.85 22.26
CA PHE A 306 14.90 -7.39 22.82
C PHE A 306 14.79 -5.85 22.79
N ASP A 307 15.82 -5.16 23.32
CA ASP A 307 15.87 -3.69 23.38
C ASP A 307 15.81 -3.06 21.98
N TYR A 308 16.54 -3.64 21.02
CA TYR A 308 16.49 -3.15 19.65
C TYR A 308 15.09 -3.32 19.04
N ILE A 309 14.47 -4.50 19.17
CA ILE A 309 13.15 -4.77 18.61
C ILE A 309 12.13 -3.79 19.20
N ASP A 310 12.12 -3.58 20.52
CA ASP A 310 11.23 -2.63 21.18
C ASP A 310 11.44 -1.19 20.70
N SER A 311 12.68 -0.76 20.52
CA SER A 311 12.98 0.58 20.01
C SER A 311 12.63 0.79 18.53
N SER A 312 12.63 -0.29 17.73
CA SER A 312 12.44 -0.24 16.28
C SER A 312 10.97 -0.15 15.86
N TYR A 313 10.06 -0.76 16.65
CA TYR A 313 8.62 -0.78 16.38
C TYR A 313 8.02 0.63 16.25
N PHE A 314 8.53 1.59 17.05
CA PHE A 314 8.04 2.97 17.06
C PHE A 314 8.51 3.83 15.87
N ARG A 315 9.37 3.32 14.98
CA ARG A 315 9.98 4.17 13.94
C ARG A 315 9.08 4.43 12.74
N TYR A 316 8.05 3.62 12.51
CA TYR A 316 7.20 3.79 11.33
C TYR A 316 6.10 4.82 11.61
N THR A 317 6.37 6.08 11.27
CA THR A 317 5.40 7.18 11.45
C THR A 317 5.01 7.83 10.11
N LEU A 318 3.73 8.19 9.96
CA LEU A 318 3.21 8.94 8.81
C LEU A 318 3.61 10.43 8.90
N TRP A 319 3.33 11.08 10.02
CA TRP A 319 3.61 12.50 10.27
C TRP A 319 3.68 12.75 11.78
N ASN A 320 4.65 13.53 12.28
CA ASN A 320 4.80 13.94 13.69
C ASN A 320 4.26 12.90 14.73
N ASN A 321 4.95 11.77 14.88
CA ASN A 321 4.62 10.69 15.82
C ASN A 321 3.31 9.91 15.57
N VAL A 322 2.59 10.14 14.46
CA VAL A 322 1.43 9.32 14.09
C VAL A 322 1.94 7.98 13.54
N PRO A 323 1.72 6.85 14.25
CA PRO A 323 2.24 5.55 13.83
C PRO A 323 1.52 5.03 12.58
N LEU A 324 2.25 4.33 11.71
CA LEU A 324 1.72 3.62 10.54
C LEU A 324 1.23 2.23 10.92
N ASN A 325 0.21 2.17 11.77
CA ASN A 325 -0.36 0.94 12.31
C ASN A 325 -1.89 0.97 12.24
N LEU A 326 -2.55 -0.03 12.83
CA LEU A 326 -4.02 -0.10 12.85
C LEU A 326 -4.67 1.08 13.60
N THR A 327 -3.96 1.74 14.52
CA THR A 327 -4.43 2.96 15.19
C THR A 327 -4.70 4.08 14.18
N LEU A 328 -3.88 4.24 13.15
CA LEU A 328 -4.10 5.25 12.11
C LEU A 328 -5.41 5.00 11.34
N VAL A 329 -5.73 3.75 11.05
CA VAL A 329 -7.00 3.37 10.39
C VAL A 329 -8.19 3.80 11.25
N LEU A 330 -8.15 3.45 12.55
CA LEU A 330 -9.21 3.82 13.49
C LEU A 330 -9.31 5.35 13.67
N SER A 331 -8.18 6.05 13.79
CA SER A 331 -8.13 7.50 13.89
C SER A 331 -8.71 8.17 12.64
N PHE A 332 -8.43 7.66 11.45
CA PHE A 332 -8.98 8.18 10.19
C PHE A 332 -10.49 7.96 10.10
N ILE A 333 -10.98 6.77 10.44
CA ILE A 333 -12.42 6.49 10.49
C ILE A 333 -13.11 7.42 11.49
N ASN A 334 -12.55 7.57 12.69
CA ASN A 334 -13.07 8.49 13.71
C ASN A 334 -13.12 9.93 13.20
N LEU A 335 -12.07 10.39 12.52
CA LEU A 335 -12.03 11.72 11.91
C LEU A 335 -13.15 11.90 10.88
N CYS A 336 -13.31 10.96 9.95
CA CYS A 336 -14.39 10.97 8.97
C CYS A 336 -15.76 11.01 9.64
N THR A 337 -16.01 10.12 10.63
CA THR A 337 -17.27 10.08 11.37
C THR A 337 -17.56 11.38 12.11
N SER A 338 -16.58 11.95 12.82
CA SER A 338 -16.74 13.22 13.53
C SER A 338 -17.09 14.37 12.59
N TYR A 339 -16.44 14.46 11.42
CA TYR A 339 -16.75 15.49 10.43
C TYR A 339 -18.12 15.28 9.77
N ILE A 340 -18.49 14.03 9.51
CA ILE A 340 -19.84 13.70 9.00
C ILE A 340 -20.91 14.13 10.00
N ILE A 341 -20.73 13.82 11.29
CA ILE A 341 -21.67 14.23 12.35
C ILE A 341 -21.76 15.75 12.43
N ALA A 342 -20.62 16.45 12.43
CA ALA A 342 -20.61 17.91 12.48
C ALA A 342 -21.32 18.52 11.25
N LEU A 343 -21.07 17.99 10.05
CA LEU A 343 -21.73 18.45 8.83
C LEU A 343 -23.25 18.25 8.88
N LEU A 344 -23.70 17.10 9.41
CA LEU A 344 -25.12 16.85 9.63
C LEU A 344 -25.74 17.85 10.63
N GLN A 345 -25.05 18.13 11.74
CA GLN A 345 -25.50 19.09 12.76
C GLN A 345 -25.58 20.54 12.27
N PHE A 346 -24.77 20.93 11.28
CA PHE A 346 -24.86 22.26 10.68
C PHE A 346 -25.92 22.34 9.57
N THR A 347 -26.35 21.19 9.04
CA THR A 347 -27.33 21.13 7.95
C THR A 347 -28.77 21.05 8.45
N TYR A 348 -29.01 20.40 9.59
CA TYR A 348 -30.33 20.22 10.23
C TYR A 348 -30.39 20.96 11.56
#